data_AF-A0A7W6X3Z5-F1
#
_entry.id   AF-A0A7W6X3Z5-F1
#
_cell.length_a   1.000
_cell.length_b   1.000
_cell.length_c   1.000
_cell.angle_alpha   90.00
_cell.angle_beta   90.00
_cell.angle_gamma   90.00
#
_symmetry.space_group_name_H-M   'P 1'
#
loop_
_entity.id
_entity.type
_entity.pdbx_description
1 polymer ?
#
loop_
_entity_poly.entity_id
_entity_poly.type
_entity_poly.pdbx_seq_one_letter_code
_entity_poly.pdbx_strand_id
1 'polypeptide(L)' 'MHAETFPAKRSFRVDEFAARNSISRSQVYIEMKEGRLNARKVGSATLITIEDESAWLASLPQAKPDHGNQAA' A
#
# COMPACT_ATOMS: atom_id res chain seq x y z
N MET A 1 -9.25 -32.70 0.19
CA MET A 1 -8.05 -32.01 -0.33
C MET A 1 -7.75 -30.87 0.63
N HIS A 2 -6.72 -31.00 1.48
CA HIS A 2 -6.30 -29.90 2.33
C HIS A 2 -5.47 -28.96 1.46
N ALA A 3 -6.05 -27.83 1.05
CA ALA A 3 -5.27 -26.75 0.45
C ALA A 3 -4.36 -26.19 1.55
N GLU A 4 -3.07 -26.53 1.50
CA GLU A 4 -2.06 -25.95 2.37
C GLU A 4 -2.06 -24.43 2.17
N THR A 5 -2.78 -23.74 3.06
CA THR A 5 -2.74 -22.29 3.14
C THR A 5 -1.45 -21.96 3.85
N PHE A 6 -0.35 -21.92 3.09
CA PHE A 6 0.90 -21.32 3.57
C PHE A 6 0.55 -19.99 4.21
N PRO A 7 1.07 -19.66 5.41
CA PRO A 7 0.77 -18.38 6.02
C PRO A 7 1.27 -17.31 5.05
N ALA A 8 0.32 -16.62 4.40
CA ALA A 8 0.60 -15.57 3.45
C ALA A 8 1.54 -14.58 4.14
N LYS A 9 2.70 -14.34 3.51
CA LYS A 9 3.75 -13.45 4.02
C LYS A 9 3.10 -12.16 4.52
N ARG A 10 3.21 -11.89 5.84
CA ARG A 10 2.48 -10.80 6.52
C ARG A 10 3.16 -9.43 6.43
N SER A 11 4.35 -9.37 5.85
CA SER A 11 5.15 -8.15 5.73
C SER A 11 5.94 -8.12 4.43
N PHE A 12 6.02 -6.96 3.80
CA PHE A 12 6.63 -6.74 2.49
C PHE A 12 7.75 -5.71 2.57
N ARG A 13 8.73 -5.84 1.68
CA ARG A 13 9.71 -4.77 1.42
C ARG A 13 9.06 -3.64 0.61
N VAL A 14 9.71 -2.49 0.57
CA VAL A 14 9.29 -1.33 -0.22
C VAL A 14 9.06 -1.70 -1.70
N ASP A 15 9.98 -2.45 -2.32
CA ASP A 15 9.84 -2.90 -3.72
C ASP A 15 8.63 -3.82 -3.92
N GLU A 16 8.34 -4.72 -2.98
CA GLU A 16 7.17 -5.61 -3.06
C GLU A 16 5.86 -4.84 -2.88
N PHE A 17 5.79 -3.93 -1.91
CA PHE A 17 4.63 -3.07 -1.70
C PHE A 17 4.36 -2.18 -2.93
N ALA A 18 5.42 -1.61 -3.51
CA ALA A 18 5.35 -0.82 -4.73
C ALA A 18 4.76 -1.63 -5.90
N ALA A 19 5.25 -2.86 -6.10
CA ALA A 19 4.76 -3.76 -7.13
C ALA A 19 3.30 -4.18 -6.91
N ARG A 20 2.90 -4.50 -5.68
CA ARG A 20 1.53 -4.94 -5.36
C ARG A 20 0.48 -3.84 -5.56
N ASN A 21 0.85 -2.59 -5.27
CA ASN A 21 -0.05 -1.44 -5.38
C ASN A 21 0.14 -0.69 -6.71
N SER A 22 0.96 -1.21 -7.63
CA SER A 22 1.28 -0.59 -8.93
C SER A 22 1.74 0.87 -8.83
N ILE A 23 2.53 1.20 -7.80
CA ILE A 23 3.11 2.53 -7.58
C ILE A 23 4.63 2.49 -7.62
N SER A 24 5.25 3.65 -7.84
CA SER A 24 6.70 3.76 -7.82
C SER A 24 7.25 3.70 -6.39
N ARG A 25 8.48 3.21 -6.22
CA ARG A 25 9.19 3.22 -4.91
C ARG A 25 9.30 4.62 -4.33
N SER A 26 9.50 5.61 -5.20
CA SER A 26 9.52 7.02 -4.81
C SER A 26 8.19 7.44 -4.19
N GLN A 27 7.05 7.03 -4.76
CA GLN A 27 5.74 7.28 -4.16
C GLN A 27 5.63 6.64 -2.78
N VAL A 28 6.10 5.39 -2.61
CA VAL A 28 6.10 4.73 -1.30
C VAL A 28 6.86 5.56 -0.26
N TYR A 29 8.05 6.06 -0.60
CA TYR A 29 8.81 6.92 0.31
C TYR A 29 8.13 8.27 0.57
N ILE A 30 7.40 8.83 -0.40
CA ILE A 30 6.59 10.04 -0.21
C ILE A 30 5.46 9.77 0.79
N GLU A 31 4.68 8.70 0.61
CA GLU A 31 3.60 8.32 1.52
C GLU A 31 4.12 8.05 2.94
N MET A 32 5.31 7.44 3.07
CA MET A 32 6.00 7.27 4.36
C MET A 32 6.39 8.61 4.98
N LYS A 33 6.94 9.53 4.18
CA LYS A 33 7.36 10.86 4.65
C LYS A 33 6.17 11.74 5.03
N GLU A 34 5.06 11.64 4.30
CA GLU A 34 3.79 12.29 4.62
C GLU A 34 3.07 11.68 5.82
N GLY A 35 3.58 10.56 6.37
CA GLY A 35 2.98 9.87 7.51
C GLY A 35 1.68 9.12 7.17
N ARG A 36 1.37 8.94 5.88
CA ARG A 36 0.21 8.18 5.41
C ARG A 36 0.45 6.67 5.44
N LEU A 37 1.71 6.25 5.26
CA LEU A 37 2.12 4.86 5.30
C LEU A 37 3.01 4.57 6.52
N ASN A 38 2.50 3.74 7.43
CA ASN A 38 3.22 3.31 8.64
C ASN A 38 4.17 2.14 8.35
N ALA A 39 5.35 2.45 7.84
CA ALA A 39 6.39 1.45 7.61
C ALA A 39 7.31 1.28 8.84
N ARG A 40 7.69 0.04 9.15
CA ARG A 40 8.53 -0.32 10.30
C ARG A 40 9.96 -0.57 9.85
N LYS A 41 10.90 0.19 10.41
CA LYS A 41 12.34 0.01 10.14
C LYS A 41 12.91 -1.09 11.05
N VAL A 42 13.55 -2.10 10.46
CA VAL A 42 14.22 -3.20 11.15
C VAL A 42 15.67 -3.28 10.68
N GLY A 43 16.60 -2.72 11.44
CA GLY A 43 18.00 -2.57 11.02
C GLY A 43 18.10 -1.75 9.72
N SER A 44 18.69 -2.33 8.69
CA SER A 44 18.79 -1.72 7.35
C SER A 44 17.52 -1.91 6.49
N ALA A 45 16.55 -2.70 6.96
CA ALA A 45 15.34 -3.03 6.24
C ALA A 45 14.18 -2.10 6.58
N THR A 46 13.30 -1.86 5.60
CA THR A 46 11.96 -1.29 5.82
C THR A 46 10.92 -2.37 5.51
N LEU A 47 10.06 -2.65 6.47
CA LEU A 47 8.98 -3.63 6.37
C LEU A 47 7.63 -2.93 6.47
N ILE A 48 6.71 -3.30 5.60
CA ILE A 48 5.32 -2.81 5.56
C ILE A 48 4.43 -4.01 5.81
N THR A 49 3.61 -3.97 6.86
CA THR A 49 2.72 -5.08 7.18
C THR A 49 1.45 -5.04 6.33
N ILE A 50 0.75 -6.17 6.22
CA ILE A 50 -0.59 -6.21 5.57
C ILE A 50 -1.56 -5.23 6.27
N GLU A 51 -1.47 -5.10 7.59
CA GLU A 51 -2.32 -4.21 8.37
C GLU A 51 -2.05 -2.74 8.02
N ASP A 52 -0.77 -2.36 7.95
CA ASP A 52 -0.34 -1.00 7.58
C ASP A 52 -0.69 -0.69 6.11
N GLU A 53 -0.54 -1.66 5.19
CA GLU A 53 -0.99 -1.53 3.79
C GLU A 53 -2.50 -1.31 3.70
N SER A 54 -3.28 -2.10 4.46
CA SER A 54 -4.75 -1.99 4.47
C SER A 54 -5.21 -0.65 5.04
N ALA A 55 -4.57 -0.18 6.11
CA ALA A 55 -4.83 1.13 6.71
C ALA A 55 -4.47 2.27 5.74
N TRP A 56 -3.36 2.15 5.01
CA TRP A 56 -2.98 3.11 3.98
C TRP A 56 -4.02 3.16 2.85
N LEU A 57 -4.43 2.01 2.29
CA LEU A 57 -5.47 1.93 1.25
C LEU A 57 -6.79 2.57 1.70
N ALA A 58 -7.20 2.31 2.94
CA ALA A 58 -8.41 2.89 3.52
C ALA A 58 -8.32 4.41 3.74
N SER A 59 -7.10 4.94 3.89
CA SER A 59 -6.84 6.37 4.09
C SER A 59 -6.70 7.15 2.79
N LEU A 60 -6.61 6.47 1.63
CA LEU A 60 -6.48 7.15 0.35
C LEU A 60 -7.75 7.94 0.02
N PRO A 61 -7.61 9.15 -0.56
CA PRO A 61 -8.77 9.89 -1.03
C PRO A 61 -9.46 9.08 -2.13
N GLN A 62 -10.76 8.85 -1.99
CA GLN A 62 -11.55 8.27 -3.08
C GLN A 62 -11.45 9.21 -4.28
N ALA A 63 -11.12 8.65 -5.45
CA ALA A 63 -11.31 9.37 -6.70
C ALA A 63 -12.79 9.75 -6.77
N LYS A 64 -13.09 11.04 -6.65
CA LYS A 64 -14.44 11.51 -6.92
C LYS A 64 -14.76 11.06 -8.34
N PRO A 65 -15.94 10.48 -8.60
CA PRO A 65 -16.39 10.37 -9.98
C PRO A 65 -16.44 11.81 -10.50
N ASP A 66 -15.48 12.15 -11.35
CA ASP A 66 -15.55 13.35 -12.16
C ASP A 66 -16.82 13.20 -13.00
N HIS A 67 -17.93 13.76 -12.50
CA HIS A 67 -19.13 13.94 -13.30
C HIS A 67 -18.81 15.05 -14.28
N GLY A 68 -18.09 14.69 -15.34
CA GLY A 68 -17.98 15.51 -16.54
C GLY A 68 -19.38 15.75 -17.10
N ASN A 69 -19.91 16.93 -16.81
CA ASN A 69 -20.93 17.69 -17.54
C ASN A 69 -21.66 16.94 -18.68
N GLN A 70 -22.86 16.39 -18.41
CA GLN A 70 -23.83 16.12 -19.48
C GLN A 70 -24.47 17.46 -19.89
N ALA A 71 -24.03 17.99 -21.02
CA ALA A 71 -24.67 19.11 -21.69
C ALA A 71 -26.05 18.70 -22.21
N ALA A 72 -27.05 19.52 -21.91
CA ALA A 72 -28.41 19.49 -22.46
C ALA A 72 -28.50 20.37 -23.72
#